data_AF-A0A6B3RSI8-F1
#
_entry.id   AF-A0A6B3RSI8-F1
#
_cell.length_a   1.000
_cell.length_b   1.000
_cell.length_c   1.000
_cell.angle_alpha   90.00
_cell.angle_beta   90.00
_cell.angle_gamma   90.00
#
_symmetry.space_group_name_H-M   'P 1'
#
loop_
_entity.id
_entity.type
_entity.pdbx_description
1 polymer ?
#
loop_
_entity_poly.entity_id
_entity_poly.type
_entity_poly.pdbx_seq_one_letter_code
_entity_poly.pdbx_strand_id
1 'polypeptide(L)'
;MAGTDFGKWQKEKAVQALVDEAQAVADRLAGGKPHAVEQHAAAAQFWAQVHLAEGVDLTSLASWKAAEVTRFVRGAQTRIAALRKARDYVSSDGLAVWLHTARAVAEPRIAPPVREIWAHLSAAGQNVEAMLADLLEDAGMAAAAGRLVPEGFGEPS
;
A
#
# COMPACT_ATOMS: atom_id res chain seq x y z
N MET A 1 -20.18 22.22 -27.21
CA MET A 1 -19.56 20.92 -26.84
C MET A 1 -18.21 21.08 -26.09
N ALA A 2 -18.00 22.15 -25.30
CA ALA A 2 -16.72 22.38 -24.59
C ALA A 2 -16.65 21.76 -23.18
N GLY A 3 -17.77 21.31 -22.61
CA GLY A 3 -17.83 20.80 -21.23
C GLY A 3 -17.32 19.36 -21.05
N THR A 4 -17.30 18.56 -22.12
CA THR A 4 -16.89 17.14 -22.07
C THR A 4 -15.38 16.97 -22.14
N ASP A 5 -14.67 17.82 -22.88
CA ASP A 5 -13.22 17.72 -23.08
C ASP A 5 -12.44 18.17 -21.84
N PHE A 6 -12.88 19.23 -21.17
CA PHE A 6 -12.28 19.69 -19.93
C PHE A 6 -12.45 18.66 -18.80
N GLY A 7 -13.66 18.09 -18.67
CA GLY A 7 -13.93 17.05 -17.66
C GLY A 7 -13.14 15.76 -17.91
N LYS A 8 -12.94 15.38 -19.18
CA LYS A 8 -12.07 14.26 -19.56
C LYS A 8 -10.61 14.58 -19.22
N TRP A 9 -10.11 15.76 -19.60
CA TRP A 9 -8.75 16.20 -19.28
C TRP A 9 -8.47 16.20 -17.76
N GLN A 10 -9.41 16.68 -16.95
CA GLN A 10 -9.27 16.67 -15.48
C GLN A 10 -9.14 15.25 -14.93
N LYS A 11 -9.97 14.31 -15.43
CA LYS A 11 -9.89 12.90 -15.04
C LYS A 11 -8.55 12.28 -15.43
N GLU A 12 -8.09 12.53 -16.66
CA GLU A 12 -6.78 12.03 -17.11
C GLU A 12 -5.63 12.57 -16.25
N LYS A 13 -5.65 13.87 -15.92
CA LYS A 13 -4.66 14.47 -15.03
C LYS A 13 -4.69 13.88 -13.62
N ALA A 14 -5.88 13.64 -13.08
CA ALA A 14 -6.02 13.01 -11.78
C ALA A 14 -5.45 11.58 -11.77
N VAL A 15 -5.72 10.79 -12.81
CA VAL A 15 -5.16 9.44 -12.90
C VAL A 15 -3.65 9.48 -13.08
N GLN A 16 -3.12 10.36 -13.93
CA GLN A 16 -1.68 10.49 -14.09
C GLN A 16 -0.99 10.84 -12.76
N ALA A 17 -1.56 11.75 -11.97
CA ALA A 17 -1.02 12.07 -10.65
C ALA A 17 -0.97 10.85 -9.72
N LEU A 18 -1.97 9.96 -9.77
CA LEU A 18 -1.96 8.73 -8.97
C LEU A 18 -0.91 7.72 -9.45
N VAL A 19 -0.68 7.65 -10.76
CA VAL A 19 0.40 6.84 -11.34
C VAL A 19 1.76 7.37 -10.91
N ASP A 20 1.96 8.69 -11.01
CA ASP A 20 3.21 9.37 -10.63
C ASP A 20 3.49 9.20 -9.12
N GLU A 21 2.45 9.30 -8.27
CA GLU A 21 2.57 9.04 -6.83
C GLU A 21 3.03 7.61 -6.54
N ALA A 22 2.44 6.61 -7.23
CA ALA A 22 2.83 5.21 -7.05
C ALA A 22 4.26 4.95 -7.56
N GLN A 23 4.63 5.52 -8.72
CA GLN A 23 5.99 5.41 -9.26
C GLN A 23 7.02 6.04 -8.30
N ALA A 24 6.71 7.19 -7.71
CA ALA A 24 7.61 7.83 -6.75
C ALA A 24 7.85 6.97 -5.48
N VAL A 25 6.91 6.10 -5.11
CA VAL A 25 7.11 5.11 -4.04
C VAL A 25 7.99 3.96 -4.55
N ALA A 26 7.73 3.41 -5.73
CA ALA A 26 8.55 2.37 -6.34
C ALA A 26 10.02 2.82 -6.47
N ASP A 27 10.26 4.00 -7.03
CA ASP A 27 11.60 4.58 -7.21
C ASP A 27 12.33 4.78 -5.87
N ARG A 28 11.60 5.18 -4.83
CA ARG A 28 12.15 5.34 -3.48
C ARG A 28 12.57 4.00 -2.87
N LEU A 29 11.81 2.94 -3.11
CA LEU A 29 12.16 1.60 -2.65
C LEU A 29 13.34 1.04 -3.44
N ALA A 30 13.38 1.27 -4.76
CA ALA A 30 14.49 0.87 -5.62
C ALA A 30 15.83 1.52 -5.22
N GLY A 31 15.80 2.82 -4.89
CA GLY A 31 16.98 3.57 -4.44
C GLY A 31 17.22 3.54 -2.93
N GLY A 32 16.36 2.86 -2.17
CA GLY A 32 16.37 2.85 -0.71
C GLY A 32 17.51 2.01 -0.14
N LYS A 33 18.00 2.39 1.06
CA LYS A 33 18.90 1.52 1.81
C LYS A 33 18.16 0.24 2.22
N PRO A 34 18.81 -0.93 2.30
CA PRO A 34 18.16 -2.19 2.67
C PRO A 34 17.28 -2.09 3.91
N HIS A 35 17.80 -1.51 5.00
CA HIS A 35 17.03 -1.34 6.23
C HIS A 35 15.77 -0.47 6.09
N ALA A 36 15.79 0.53 5.21
CA ALA A 36 14.61 1.38 4.96
C ALA A 36 13.54 0.61 4.17
N VAL A 37 13.95 -0.23 3.22
CA VAL A 37 13.03 -1.12 2.48
C VAL A 37 12.45 -2.18 3.42
N GLU A 38 13.27 -2.73 4.33
CA GLU A 38 12.82 -3.68 5.36
C GLU A 38 11.80 -3.05 6.32
N GLN A 39 12.04 -1.83 6.80
CA GLN A 39 11.07 -1.06 7.61
C GLN A 39 9.73 -0.89 6.88
N HIS A 40 9.79 -0.51 5.60
CA HIS A 40 8.59 -0.29 4.79
C HIS A 40 7.82 -1.60 4.59
N ALA A 41 8.54 -2.71 4.34
CA ALA A 41 7.95 -4.02 4.19
C ALA A 41 7.30 -4.49 5.51
N ALA A 42 8.01 -4.37 6.64
CA ALA A 42 7.47 -4.72 7.95
C ALA A 42 6.23 -3.90 8.30
N ALA A 43 6.24 -2.59 8.03
CA ALA A 43 5.08 -1.72 8.25
C ALA A 43 3.89 -2.07 7.33
N ALA A 44 4.14 -2.45 6.07
CA ALA A 44 3.09 -2.92 5.18
C ALA A 44 2.47 -4.23 5.71
N GLN A 45 3.30 -5.16 6.18
CA GLN A 45 2.82 -6.39 6.81
C GLN A 45 2.03 -6.12 8.08
N PHE A 46 2.50 -5.21 8.93
CA PHE A 46 1.80 -4.79 10.14
C PHE A 46 0.38 -4.32 9.82
N TRP A 47 0.20 -3.45 8.82
CA TRP A 47 -1.14 -3.00 8.43
C TRP A 47 -2.03 -4.11 7.87
N ALA A 48 -1.46 -5.12 7.21
CA ALA A 48 -2.22 -6.29 6.79
C ALA A 48 -2.75 -7.06 8.01
N GLN A 49 -1.91 -7.28 9.02
CA GLN A 49 -2.31 -7.97 10.25
C GLN A 49 -3.34 -7.16 11.06
N VAL A 50 -3.18 -5.84 11.16
CA VAL A 50 -4.14 -4.95 11.83
C VAL A 50 -5.53 -5.08 11.21
N HIS A 51 -5.64 -5.00 9.88
CA HIS A 51 -6.94 -5.12 9.21
C HIS A 51 -7.47 -6.56 9.27
N LEU A 52 -6.61 -7.58 9.19
CA LEU A 52 -7.02 -8.97 9.29
C LEU A 52 -7.61 -9.27 10.68
N ALA A 53 -7.05 -8.71 11.76
CA ALA A 53 -7.60 -8.80 13.10
C ALA A 53 -8.98 -8.12 13.23
N GLU A 54 -9.25 -7.11 12.41
CA GLU A 54 -10.57 -6.47 12.27
C GLU A 54 -11.52 -7.25 11.33
N GLY A 55 -11.11 -8.41 10.80
CA GLY A 55 -11.88 -9.22 9.86
C GLY A 55 -11.83 -8.74 8.41
N VAL A 56 -10.86 -7.87 8.07
CA VAL A 56 -10.68 -7.27 6.75
C VAL A 56 -9.38 -7.78 6.14
N ASP A 57 -9.50 -8.74 5.22
CA ASP A 57 -8.35 -9.30 4.52
C ASP A 57 -7.94 -8.43 3.32
N LEU A 58 -6.85 -7.67 3.48
CA LEU A 58 -6.33 -6.80 2.41
C LEU A 58 -5.73 -7.59 1.23
N THR A 59 -5.38 -8.86 1.41
CA THR A 59 -4.78 -9.64 0.32
C THR A 59 -5.79 -9.94 -0.79
N SER A 60 -7.07 -10.01 -0.44
CA SER A 60 -8.20 -10.22 -1.37
C SER A 60 -8.75 -8.92 -1.99
N LEU A 61 -8.03 -7.80 -1.92
CA LEU A 61 -8.49 -6.49 -2.46
C LEU A 61 -9.01 -6.57 -3.91
N ALA A 62 -8.44 -7.43 -4.75
CA ALA A 62 -8.83 -7.62 -6.14
C ALA A 62 -10.27 -8.15 -6.30
N SER A 63 -10.81 -8.86 -5.30
CA SER A 63 -12.17 -9.42 -5.32
C SER A 63 -13.20 -8.56 -4.58
N TRP A 64 -12.78 -7.44 -3.97
CA TRP A 64 -13.68 -6.58 -3.21
C TRP A 64 -14.64 -5.81 -4.11
N LYS A 65 -15.80 -5.42 -3.55
CA LYS A 65 -16.73 -4.53 -4.25
C LYS A 65 -16.13 -3.13 -4.35
N ALA A 66 -16.42 -2.42 -5.43
CA ALA A 66 -15.94 -1.05 -5.65
C ALA A 66 -16.27 -0.08 -4.49
N ALA A 67 -17.40 -0.27 -3.82
CA ALA A 67 -17.78 0.52 -2.65
C ALA A 67 -16.89 0.26 -1.42
N GLU A 68 -16.44 -0.98 -1.22
CA GLU A 68 -15.54 -1.38 -0.14
C GLU A 68 -14.14 -0.83 -0.40
N VAL A 69 -13.65 -0.95 -1.63
CA VAL A 69 -12.38 -0.33 -2.08
C VAL A 69 -12.41 1.19 -1.85
N THR A 70 -13.50 1.87 -2.25
CA THR A 70 -13.66 3.32 -2.03
C THR A 70 -13.66 3.69 -0.55
N ARG A 71 -14.31 2.89 0.29
CA ARG A 71 -14.34 3.10 1.74
C ARG A 71 -12.95 2.94 2.35
N PHE A 72 -12.22 1.90 1.97
CA PHE A 72 -10.86 1.67 2.42
C PHE A 72 -9.92 2.79 1.99
N VAL A 73 -9.94 3.20 0.72
CA VAL A 73 -9.11 4.31 0.21
C VAL A 73 -9.29 5.57 1.04
N ARG A 74 -10.54 5.96 1.34
CA ARG A 74 -10.83 7.14 2.17
C ARG A 74 -10.29 6.97 3.60
N GLY A 75 -10.56 5.82 4.22
CA GLY A 75 -10.09 5.51 5.57
C GLY A 75 -8.55 5.53 5.68
N ALA A 76 -7.88 4.89 4.73
CA ALA A 76 -6.42 4.85 4.64
C ALA A 76 -5.84 6.26 4.46
N GLN A 77 -6.40 7.10 3.59
CA GLN A 77 -5.96 8.50 3.43
C GLN A 77 -6.07 9.30 4.74
N THR A 78 -7.21 9.19 5.44
CA THR A 78 -7.40 9.87 6.73
C THR A 78 -6.39 9.39 7.77
N ARG A 79 -6.16 8.07 7.84
CA ARG A 79 -5.23 7.47 8.79
C ARG A 79 -3.76 7.82 8.48
N ILE A 80 -3.35 7.80 7.21
CA ILE A 80 -2.02 8.25 6.77
C ILE A 80 -1.81 9.72 7.15
N ALA A 81 -2.80 10.59 6.95
CA ALA A 81 -2.69 11.98 7.35
C ALA A 81 -2.50 12.13 8.88
N ALA A 82 -3.20 11.33 9.68
CA ALA A 82 -3.04 11.32 11.13
C ALA A 82 -1.65 10.81 11.56
N LEU A 83 -1.16 9.71 10.97
CA LEU A 83 0.17 9.15 11.25
C LEU A 83 1.28 10.16 10.90
N ARG A 84 1.18 10.81 9.74
CA ARG A 84 2.13 11.85 9.33
C ARG A 84 2.10 13.07 10.25
N LYS A 85 0.93 13.46 10.76
CA LYS A 85 0.81 14.51 11.78
C LYS A 85 1.49 14.11 13.09
N ALA A 86 1.41 12.83 13.46
CA ALA A 86 2.12 12.25 14.59
C ALA A 86 3.61 11.98 14.31
N ARG A 87 4.11 12.24 13.10
CA ARG A 87 5.47 11.95 12.62
C ARG A 87 5.83 10.46 12.60
N ASP A 88 4.82 9.59 12.54
CA ASP A 88 4.99 8.15 12.34
C ASP A 88 5.06 7.85 10.84
N TYR A 89 6.22 8.16 10.25
CA TYR A 89 6.42 8.02 8.81
C TYR A 89 6.46 6.56 8.37
N VAL A 90 7.10 5.68 9.14
CA VAL A 90 7.24 4.26 8.82
C VAL A 90 5.87 3.59 8.73
N SER A 91 5.02 3.78 9.75
CA SER A 91 3.66 3.23 9.71
C SER A 91 2.83 3.86 8.59
N SER A 92 2.96 5.18 8.36
CA SER A 92 2.24 5.85 7.29
C SER A 92 2.62 5.36 5.89
N ASP A 93 3.90 5.06 5.69
CA ASP A 93 4.45 4.55 4.45
C ASP A 93 4.01 3.10 4.22
N GLY A 94 4.04 2.24 5.25
CA GLY A 94 3.47 0.90 5.19
C GLY A 94 1.98 0.87 4.79
N LEU A 95 1.17 1.78 5.35
CA LEU A 95 -0.25 1.88 4.96
C LEU A 95 -0.42 2.43 3.53
N ALA A 96 0.50 3.28 3.07
CA ALA A 96 0.45 3.82 1.72
C ALA A 96 0.59 2.72 0.66
N VAL A 97 1.35 1.65 0.91
CA VAL A 97 1.44 0.48 0.01
C VAL A 97 0.05 -0.10 -0.27
N TRP A 98 -0.74 -0.34 0.77
CA TRP A 98 -2.10 -0.86 0.64
C TRP A 98 -3.05 0.16 0.00
N LEU A 99 -2.89 1.45 0.28
CA LEU A 99 -3.63 2.51 -0.40
C LEU A 99 -3.39 2.48 -1.92
N HIS A 100 -2.14 2.37 -2.36
CA HIS A 100 -1.80 2.29 -3.78
C HIS A 100 -2.33 1.00 -4.42
N THR A 101 -2.28 -0.11 -3.69
CA THR A 101 -2.89 -1.38 -4.10
C THR A 101 -4.39 -1.24 -4.34
N ALA A 102 -5.13 -0.67 -3.38
CA ALA A 102 -6.56 -0.42 -3.53
C ALA A 102 -6.88 0.53 -4.68
N ARG A 103 -6.05 1.55 -4.91
CA ARG A 103 -6.19 2.46 -6.06
C ARG A 103 -5.96 1.74 -7.38
N ALA A 104 -4.99 0.82 -7.46
CA ALA A 104 -4.72 0.03 -8.65
C ALA A 104 -5.86 -0.95 -9.01
N VAL A 105 -6.59 -1.46 -8.01
CA VAL A 105 -7.82 -2.23 -8.25
C VAL A 105 -8.90 -1.36 -8.90
N ALA A 106 -9.04 -0.11 -8.47
CA ALA A 106 -10.03 0.81 -9.03
C ALA A 106 -9.63 1.44 -10.37
N GLU A 107 -8.32 1.63 -10.60
CA GLU A 107 -7.74 2.23 -11.79
C GLU A 107 -6.51 1.42 -12.25
N PRO A 108 -6.69 0.48 -13.20
CA PRO A 108 -5.67 -0.48 -13.61
C PRO A 108 -4.37 0.15 -14.14
N ARG A 109 -4.39 1.40 -14.61
CA ARG A 109 -3.19 2.11 -15.05
C ARG A 109 -2.16 2.33 -13.95
N ILE A 110 -2.57 2.26 -12.68
CA ILE A 110 -1.69 2.37 -11.51
C ILE A 110 -1.02 1.02 -11.19
N ALA A 111 -1.51 -0.09 -11.74
CA ALA A 111 -1.01 -1.43 -11.39
C ALA A 111 0.49 -1.66 -11.68
N PRO A 112 1.09 -1.17 -12.79
CA PRO A 112 2.51 -1.37 -13.05
C PRO A 112 3.44 -0.89 -11.92
N PRO A 113 3.42 0.39 -11.48
CA PRO A 113 4.26 0.82 -10.36
C PRO A 113 3.91 0.12 -9.05
N VAL A 114 2.65 -0.28 -8.84
CA VAL A 114 2.27 -1.01 -7.62
C VAL A 114 2.86 -2.42 -7.58
N ARG A 115 2.97 -3.09 -8.73
CA ARG A 115 3.68 -4.38 -8.83
C ARG A 115 5.17 -4.20 -8.53
N GLU A 116 5.79 -3.10 -8.98
CA GLU A 116 7.18 -2.77 -8.64
C GLU A 116 7.36 -2.56 -7.13
N ILE A 117 6.44 -1.83 -6.48
CA ILE A 117 6.43 -1.69 -5.01
C ILE A 117 6.43 -3.06 -4.36
N TRP A 118 5.48 -3.94 -4.72
CA TRP A 118 5.38 -5.26 -4.10
C TRP A 118 6.58 -6.17 -4.42
N ALA A 119 7.18 -6.04 -5.60
CA ALA A 119 8.42 -6.75 -5.93
C ALA A 119 9.58 -6.32 -5.00
N HIS A 120 9.75 -5.02 -4.76
CA HIS A 120 10.77 -4.51 -3.85
C HIS A 120 10.55 -4.95 -2.40
N LEU A 121 9.29 -4.90 -1.93
CA LEU A 121 8.96 -5.31 -0.56
C LEU A 121 9.09 -6.82 -0.36
N SER A 122 8.75 -7.62 -1.38
CA SER A 122 8.89 -9.07 -1.34
C SER A 122 10.37 -9.49 -1.33
N ALA A 123 11.21 -8.76 -2.06
CA ALA A 123 12.66 -8.94 -2.08
C ALA A 123 13.40 -8.37 -0.86
N ALA A 124 12.70 -7.74 0.09
CA ALA A 124 13.31 -7.17 1.30
C ALA A 124 13.97 -8.27 2.16
N GLY A 125 15.04 -7.90 2.87
CA GLY A 125 15.91 -8.81 3.60
C GLY A 125 15.26 -9.51 4.81
N GLN A 126 16.06 -10.28 5.54
CA GLN A 126 15.58 -11.20 6.58
C GLN A 126 15.13 -10.51 7.88
N ASN A 127 15.37 -9.20 8.03
CA ASN A 127 14.98 -8.48 9.24
C ASN A 127 13.48 -8.14 9.28
N VAL A 128 12.77 -8.22 8.15
CA VAL A 128 11.35 -7.84 8.06
C VAL A 128 10.50 -8.57 9.10
N GLU A 129 10.76 -9.87 9.30
CA GLU A 129 10.05 -10.72 10.24
C GLU A 129 10.27 -10.30 11.69
N ALA A 130 11.52 -9.98 12.04
CA ALA A 130 11.85 -9.49 13.38
C ALA A 130 11.21 -8.12 13.64
N MET A 131 11.33 -7.20 12.68
CA MET A 131 10.73 -5.86 12.78
C MET A 131 9.20 -5.93 12.84
N LEU A 132 8.58 -6.86 12.11
CA LEU A 132 7.15 -7.11 12.17
C LEU A 132 6.74 -7.66 13.54
N ALA A 133 7.51 -8.60 14.11
CA ALA A 133 7.25 -9.14 15.42
C ALA A 133 7.28 -8.03 16.49
N ASP A 134 8.30 -7.17 16.47
CA ASP A 134 8.41 -6.01 17.37
C ASP A 134 7.19 -5.07 17.25
N LEU A 135 6.79 -4.74 16.01
CA LEU A 135 5.61 -3.90 15.76
C LEU A 135 4.30 -4.51 16.28
N LEU A 136 4.14 -5.83 16.17
CA LEU A 136 2.95 -6.52 16.65
C LEU A 136 2.94 -6.64 18.17
N GLU A 137 4.10 -6.89 18.79
CA GLU A 137 4.25 -6.90 20.24
C GLU A 137 3.90 -5.53 20.84
N ASP A 138 4.45 -4.45 20.28
CA ASP A 138 4.15 -3.08 20.68
C ASP A 138 2.65 -2.74 20.57
N ALA A 139 1.95 -3.33 19.58
CA ALA A 139 0.52 -3.16 19.38
C ALA A 139 -0.34 -4.13 20.23
N GLY A 140 0.27 -5.02 21.01
CA GLY A 140 -0.44 -6.04 21.80
C GLY A 140 -1.14 -7.10 20.92
N MET A 141 -0.64 -7.34 19.72
CA MET A 141 -1.19 -8.27 18.73
C MET A 141 -0.48 -9.62 18.77
N ALA A 142 -1.17 -10.67 18.30
CA ALA A 142 -0.57 -11.99 18.13
C ALA A 142 0.47 -11.99 16.99
N ALA A 143 1.40 -12.96 17.04
CA ALA A 143 2.44 -13.12 16.02
C ALA A 143 1.84 -13.31 14.60
N ALA A 144 2.53 -12.75 13.60
CA ALA A 144 2.11 -12.80 12.21
C ALA A 144 2.14 -14.23 11.62
N ALA A 145 1.25 -14.49 10.67
CA ALA A 145 1.23 -15.71 9.87
C ALA A 145 2.20 -15.72 8.68
N GLY A 146 3.18 -14.81 8.66
CA GLY A 146 4.15 -14.65 7.57
C GLY A 146 3.90 -13.41 6.70
N ARG A 147 4.67 -13.28 5.61
CA ARG A 147 4.53 -12.16 4.65
C ARG A 147 3.31 -12.38 3.76
N LEU A 148 2.47 -11.36 3.68
CA LEU A 148 1.26 -11.28 2.87
C LEU A 148 1.48 -10.39 1.66
N VAL A 149 1.08 -10.85 0.49
CA VAL A 149 1.13 -10.12 -0.78
C VAL A 149 -0.28 -10.13 -1.38
N PRO A 150 -0.77 -9.00 -1.93
CA PRO A 150 -2.09 -8.96 -2.53
C PRO A 150 -2.18 -9.83 -3.80
N GLU A 151 -3.34 -10.47 -3.97
CA GLU A 151 -3.64 -11.27 -5.15
C GLU A 151 -3.48 -10.47 -6.44
N GLY A 152 -2.75 -11.02 -7.42
CA GLY A 152 -2.50 -10.37 -8.71
C GLY A 152 -1.40 -9.29 -8.70
N PHE A 153 -0.71 -9.11 -7.56
CA PHE A 153 0.41 -8.17 -7.39
C PHE A 153 1.72 -8.84 -6.94
N GLY A 154 1.72 -10.13 -6.61
CA GLY A 154 2.94 -10.92 -6.33
C GLY A 154 3.44 -11.69 -7.55
N GLU A 155 4.71 -11.43 -7.93
CA GLU A 155 5.48 -11.92 -9.10
C GLU A 155 4.78 -11.93 -10.48
N PRO A 156 5.47 -11.55 -11.57
CA PRO A 156 4.91 -11.66 -12.91
C PRO A 156 4.72 -13.15 -13.25
N SER A 157 3.49 -13.53 -13.57
CA SER A 157 3.19 -14.77 -14.28
C SER A 157 3.90 -14.81 -15.64
#